data_AF-A0A7S3HCI7-F1
#
_entry.id   AF-A0A7S3HCI7-F1
#
_cell.length_a   1.000
_cell.length_b   1.000
_cell.length_c   1.000
_cell.angle_alpha   90.00
_cell.angle_beta   90.00
_cell.angle_gamma   90.00
#
_symmetry.space_group_name_H-M   'P 1'
#
loop_
_entity.id
_entity.type
_entity.pdbx_description
1 polymer ?
#
loop_
_entity_poly.entity_id
_entity_poly.type
_entity_poly.pdbx_seq_one_letter_code
_entity_poly.pdbx_strand_id
1 'polypeptide(L)'
;SAVSVGEKVTYRVVRKADQAEFVYSGTWYFSNGASNFATKFAVTSIVYGFSGDDGAWGAGIGTINGNGGLSYLTKFWGVANWNTVDTSSCYNVYADGSALYYPSSKTYMYYSTVAVPS
;
A
#
# COMPACT_ATOMS: atom_id res chain seq x y z
N SER A 1 -7.37 -15.87 2.49
CA SER A 1 -8.33 -15.27 1.55
C SER A 1 -8.41 -13.79 1.83
N ALA A 2 -8.47 -12.93 0.80
CA ALA A 2 -8.79 -11.52 0.99
C ALA A 2 -10.18 -11.42 1.65
N VAL A 3 -10.31 -10.56 2.67
CA VAL A 3 -11.58 -10.31 3.36
C VAL A 3 -12.57 -9.61 2.41
N SER A 4 -13.85 -9.99 2.45
CA SER A 4 -14.90 -9.39 1.61
C SER A 4 -15.27 -7.96 2.01
N VAL A 5 -14.78 -7.51 3.16
CA VAL A 5 -14.94 -6.15 3.71
C VAL A 5 -13.59 -5.67 4.22
N GLY A 6 -13.26 -4.41 4.00
CA GLY A 6 -12.01 -3.83 4.46
C GLY A 6 -11.99 -3.62 5.97
N GLU A 7 -10.80 -3.54 6.54
CA GLU A 7 -10.59 -3.36 7.98
C GLU A 7 -10.33 -1.89 8.30
N LYS A 8 -10.88 -1.41 9.43
CA LYS A 8 -10.52 -0.09 9.93
C LYS A 8 -9.08 -0.10 10.42
N VAL A 9 -8.29 0.85 9.95
CA VAL A 9 -6.89 0.97 10.32
C VAL A 9 -6.50 2.43 10.54
N THR A 10 -5.46 2.62 11.35
CA THR A 10 -4.79 3.89 11.53
C THR A 10 -3.36 3.74 11.03
N TYR A 11 -2.89 4.74 10.30
CA TYR A 11 -1.55 4.80 9.76
C TYR A 11 -0.77 5.94 10.39
N ARG A 12 0.52 5.69 10.59
CA ARG A 12 1.50 6.72 10.90
C ARG A 12 2.54 6.73 9.80
N VAL A 13 2.58 7.79 9.02
CA VAL A 13 3.57 8.01 7.98
C VAL A 13 4.65 8.93 8.54
N VAL A 14 5.90 8.48 8.53
CA VAL A 14 7.06 9.28 8.96
C VAL A 14 7.92 9.56 7.73
N ARG A 15 7.95 10.81 7.28
CA ARG A 15 8.78 11.22 6.15
C ARG A 15 10.22 11.39 6.63
N LYS A 16 11.14 10.61 6.07
CA LYS A 16 12.54 10.60 6.54
C LYS A 16 13.31 11.90 6.32
N ALA A 17 12.95 12.68 5.30
CA ALA A 17 13.67 13.91 4.96
C ALA A 17 13.64 14.96 6.09
N ASP A 18 12.52 15.06 6.80
CA ASP A 18 12.27 16.10 7.81
C ASP A 18 11.63 15.57 9.10
N GLN A 19 11.47 14.25 9.21
CA GLN A 19 10.77 13.57 10.32
C GLN A 19 9.31 14.02 10.49
N ALA A 20 8.70 14.64 9.46
CA ALA A 20 7.29 14.99 9.52
C ALA A 20 6.43 13.74 9.69
N GLU A 21 5.53 13.78 10.67
CA GLU A 21 4.58 12.70 10.94
C GLU A 21 3.19 13.07 10.43
N PHE A 22 2.54 12.14 9.74
CA PHE A 22 1.17 12.24 9.27
C PHE A 22 0.38 11.06 9.79
N VAL A 23 -0.75 11.35 10.45
CA VAL A 23 -1.66 10.32 10.96
C VAL A 23 -2.89 10.29 10.08
N TYR A 24 -3.23 9.11 9.58
CA TYR A 24 -4.41 8.87 8.77
C TYR A 24 -5.24 7.76 9.38
N SER A 25 -6.55 7.82 9.17
CA SER A 25 -7.46 6.71 9.45
C SER A 25 -8.28 6.41 8.21
N GLY A 26 -8.55 5.13 7.99
CA GLY A 26 -9.25 4.68 6.81
C GLY A 26 -9.76 3.27 6.94
N THR A 27 -10.27 2.76 5.83
CA THR A 27 -10.61 1.36 5.65
C THR A 27 -9.64 0.78 4.65
N TRP A 28 -8.81 -0.13 5.10
CA TRP A 28 -7.90 -0.86 4.23
C TRP A 28 -8.60 -2.06 3.63
N TYR A 29 -8.61 -2.14 2.30
CA TYR A 29 -8.94 -3.35 1.58
C TYR A 29 -7.65 -3.91 1.00
N PHE A 30 -7.44 -5.20 1.22
CA PHE A 30 -6.56 -5.93 0.33
C PHE A 30 -7.24 -5.92 -1.05
N SER A 31 -6.53 -5.48 -2.09
CA SER A 31 -6.98 -5.63 -3.48
C SER A 31 -7.64 -7.00 -3.60
N ASN A 32 -8.90 -7.08 -4.02
CA ASN A 32 -9.58 -8.36 -4.14
C ASN A 32 -8.91 -9.28 -5.20
N GLY A 33 -7.99 -8.75 -6.02
CA GLY A 33 -7.06 -9.51 -6.86
C GLY A 33 -5.80 -10.03 -6.15
N ALA A 34 -5.54 -9.59 -4.91
CA ALA A 34 -4.45 -10.11 -4.10
C ALA A 34 -4.81 -11.49 -3.55
N SER A 35 -4.26 -12.53 -4.18
CA SER A 35 -4.30 -13.93 -3.75
C SER A 35 -3.60 -14.15 -2.36
N ASN A 36 -3.11 -15.35 -2.06
CA ASN A 36 -2.45 -15.66 -0.79
C ASN A 36 -1.23 -14.75 -0.54
N PHE A 37 -1.33 -13.93 0.51
CA PHE A 37 -0.32 -12.92 0.86
C PHE A 37 0.82 -13.46 1.71
N ALA A 38 0.61 -14.57 2.42
CA ALA A 38 1.61 -15.12 3.34
C ALA A 38 2.91 -15.48 2.60
N THR A 39 2.80 -15.96 1.36
CA THR A 39 3.96 -16.30 0.51
C THR A 39 4.63 -15.07 -0.10
N LYS A 40 3.94 -13.93 -0.20
CA LYS A 40 4.49 -12.66 -0.71
C LYS A 40 5.36 -11.94 0.32
N PHE A 41 5.08 -12.11 1.61
CA PHE A 41 5.92 -11.61 2.70
C PHE A 41 6.88 -12.65 3.29
N ALA A 42 6.96 -13.84 2.72
CA ALA A 42 7.95 -14.81 3.13
C ALA A 42 9.36 -14.25 2.89
N VAL A 43 10.28 -14.46 3.84
CA VAL A 43 11.67 -13.97 3.77
C VAL A 43 12.41 -14.50 2.53
N THR A 44 11.95 -15.64 2.00
CA THR A 44 12.48 -16.32 0.81
C THR A 44 11.73 -15.95 -0.47
N SER A 45 10.72 -15.07 -0.41
CA SER A 45 9.91 -14.73 -1.57
C SER A 45 10.72 -13.94 -2.59
N ILE A 46 10.73 -14.44 -3.83
CA ILE A 46 11.26 -13.73 -5.01
C ILE A 46 10.14 -13.19 -5.90
N VAL A 47 8.88 -13.36 -5.47
CA VAL A 47 7.70 -12.98 -6.24
C VAL A 47 7.55 -11.46 -6.23
N TYR A 48 7.48 -10.85 -7.42
CA TYR A 48 7.19 -9.43 -7.56
C TYR A 48 5.68 -9.17 -7.45
N GLY A 49 5.32 -7.97 -6.98
CA GLY A 49 3.93 -7.50 -6.95
C GLY A 49 3.10 -8.04 -5.79
N PHE A 50 2.34 -7.15 -5.15
CA PHE A 50 1.39 -7.49 -4.08
C PHE A 50 0.11 -8.14 -4.61
N SER A 51 -0.23 -7.90 -5.88
CA SER A 51 -1.40 -8.48 -6.58
C SER A 51 -0.97 -9.07 -7.92
N GLY A 52 -1.80 -9.96 -8.48
CA GLY A 52 -1.64 -10.46 -9.84
C GLY A 52 -2.23 -9.53 -10.91
N ASP A 53 -3.16 -8.67 -10.49
CA ASP A 53 -3.86 -7.65 -11.29
C ASP A 53 -4.21 -6.53 -10.30
N ASP A 54 -3.64 -5.35 -10.51
CA ASP A 54 -3.76 -4.14 -9.68
C ASP A 54 -3.58 -4.27 -8.14
N GLY A 55 -2.79 -3.39 -7.53
CA GLY A 55 -2.48 -3.56 -6.11
C GLY A 55 -1.82 -2.38 -5.45
N ALA A 56 -2.22 -2.14 -4.20
CA ALA A 56 -1.68 -1.07 -3.37
C ALA A 56 -1.15 -1.62 -2.06
N TRP A 57 -0.07 -1.00 -1.58
CA TRP A 57 0.44 -1.13 -0.23
C TRP A 57 0.80 0.25 0.28
N GLY A 58 0.12 0.73 1.32
CA GLY A 58 0.38 2.05 1.85
C GLY A 58 -0.65 2.56 2.85
N ALA A 59 -0.56 3.85 3.09
CA ALA A 59 -1.38 4.62 4.02
C ALA A 59 -2.13 5.71 3.27
N GLY A 60 -3.33 6.04 3.74
CA GLY A 60 -4.09 7.14 3.17
C GLY A 60 -5.45 7.30 3.82
N ILE A 61 -6.16 8.33 3.40
CA ILE A 61 -7.52 8.61 3.86
C ILE A 61 -8.54 7.74 3.12
N GLY A 62 -9.66 7.46 3.79
CA GLY A 62 -10.81 6.81 3.17
C GLY A 62 -10.61 5.32 2.91
N THR A 63 -11.22 4.82 1.83
CA THR A 63 -11.14 3.42 1.43
C THR A 63 -10.00 3.23 0.44
N ILE A 64 -9.02 2.41 0.81
CA ILE A 64 -7.96 2.03 -0.10
C ILE A 64 -8.29 0.65 -0.68
N ASN A 65 -8.66 0.62 -1.95
CA ASN A 65 -8.89 -0.60 -2.72
C ASN A 65 -7.97 -0.62 -3.94
N GLY A 66 -6.93 -1.45 -3.88
CA GLY A 66 -5.93 -1.58 -4.94
C GLY A 66 -6.49 -1.95 -6.31
N ASN A 67 -7.66 -2.60 -6.38
CA ASN A 67 -8.32 -3.02 -7.63
C ASN A 67 -9.38 -2.02 -8.14
N GLY A 68 -9.52 -0.86 -7.49
CA GLY A 68 -10.63 0.08 -7.71
C GLY A 68 -10.32 1.30 -8.58
N GLY A 69 -9.09 1.45 -9.07
CA GLY A 69 -8.65 2.61 -9.84
C GLY A 69 -8.26 3.86 -9.02
N LEU A 70 -7.75 4.88 -9.73
CA LEU A 70 -7.11 6.11 -9.19
C LEU A 70 -8.02 7.13 -8.48
N SER A 71 -9.34 6.98 -8.57
CA SER A 71 -10.29 8.11 -8.46
C SER A 71 -10.37 8.85 -7.11
N TYR A 72 -9.62 8.42 -6.08
CA TYR A 72 -9.80 8.90 -4.70
C TYR A 72 -8.49 9.22 -3.94
N LEU A 73 -7.31 9.20 -4.58
CA LEU A 73 -6.03 9.13 -3.85
C LEU A 73 -5.28 10.45 -3.74
N THR A 74 -5.96 11.52 -3.30
CA THR A 74 -5.33 12.82 -3.06
C THR A 74 -4.40 12.83 -1.85
N LYS A 75 -4.43 11.79 -1.00
CA LYS A 75 -3.64 11.66 0.25
C LYS A 75 -3.15 10.23 0.47
N PHE A 76 -2.51 9.64 -0.54
CA PHE A 76 -1.92 8.31 -0.44
C PHE A 76 -0.39 8.35 -0.32
N TRP A 77 0.14 7.48 0.53
CA TRP A 77 1.55 7.26 0.77
C TRP A 77 1.86 5.78 0.63
N GLY A 78 2.71 5.40 -0.32
CA GLY A 78 3.07 4.00 -0.51
C GLY A 78 3.34 3.65 -1.96
N VAL A 79 3.20 2.37 -2.29
CA VAL A 79 3.37 1.85 -3.64
C VAL A 79 2.02 1.36 -4.12
N ALA A 80 1.66 1.70 -5.34
CA ALA A 80 0.44 1.18 -5.91
C ALA A 80 0.42 1.17 -7.42
N ASN A 81 -0.16 0.11 -7.96
CA ASN A 81 -0.73 0.10 -9.28
C ASN A 81 -2.23 0.37 -9.16
N TRP A 82 -2.69 1.45 -9.79
CA TRP A 82 -4.08 1.89 -9.80
C TRP A 82 -4.65 1.97 -11.22
N ASN A 83 -3.89 1.51 -12.22
CA ASN A 83 -4.21 1.74 -13.60
C ASN A 83 -4.81 0.48 -14.22
N THR A 84 -5.63 0.66 -15.25
CA THR A 84 -6.13 -0.46 -16.06
C THR A 84 -5.08 -0.98 -17.06
N VAL A 85 -3.78 -0.67 -16.88
CA VAL A 85 -2.70 -0.96 -17.82
C VAL A 85 -1.50 -1.50 -17.02
N ASP A 86 -1.66 -2.75 -16.58
CA ASP A 86 -0.92 -3.50 -15.56
C ASP A 86 0.61 -3.47 -15.55
N THR A 87 1.26 -2.91 -16.56
CA THR A 87 2.69 -3.11 -16.79
C THR A 87 3.55 -1.88 -16.51
N SER A 88 2.98 -0.69 -16.35
CA SER A 88 3.76 0.57 -16.31
C SER A 88 3.58 1.43 -15.07
N SER A 89 3.00 0.93 -13.98
CA SER A 89 2.76 1.78 -12.80
C SER A 89 3.06 1.12 -11.45
N CYS A 90 3.37 -0.19 -11.44
CA CYS A 90 3.73 -0.94 -10.22
C CYS A 90 4.94 -0.39 -9.45
N TYR A 91 5.71 0.49 -10.11
CA TYR A 91 6.90 1.12 -9.58
C TYR A 91 6.68 2.57 -9.11
N ASN A 92 5.44 3.07 -9.22
CA ASN A 92 5.10 4.40 -8.73
C ASN A 92 5.04 4.38 -7.21
N VAL A 93 5.81 5.29 -6.62
CA VAL A 93 5.75 5.60 -5.19
C VAL A 93 4.94 6.89 -5.05
N TYR A 94 3.89 6.85 -4.25
CA TYR A 94 3.06 8.00 -3.98
C TYR A 94 3.51 8.66 -2.68
N ALA A 95 3.64 9.99 -2.73
CA ALA A 95 3.89 10.85 -1.59
C ALA A 95 2.78 11.91 -1.53
N ASP A 96 1.89 11.78 -0.55
CA ASP A 96 0.72 12.64 -0.38
C ASP A 96 -0.13 12.77 -1.66
N GLY A 97 -0.38 11.62 -2.32
CA GLY A 97 -1.14 11.55 -3.58
C GLY A 97 -0.36 11.92 -4.83
N SER A 98 0.85 12.49 -4.71
CA SER A 98 1.72 12.77 -5.86
C SER A 98 2.50 11.52 -6.24
N ALA A 99 2.41 11.08 -7.50
CA ALA A 99 3.16 9.94 -8.01
C ALA A 99 4.61 10.34 -8.33
N LEU A 100 5.56 9.57 -7.84
CA LEU A 100 6.98 9.64 -8.16
C LEU A 100 7.41 8.35 -8.84
N TYR A 101 8.10 8.48 -9.96
CA TYR A 101 8.66 7.35 -10.69
C TYR A 101 9.98 6.89 -10.07
N TYR A 102 10.07 5.61 -9.75
CA TYR A 102 11.33 4.95 -9.40
C TYR A 102 11.48 3.69 -10.26
N PRO A 103 12.66 3.36 -10.81
CA PRO A 103 12.83 2.15 -11.63
C PRO A 103 12.69 0.86 -10.83
N SER A 104 12.85 0.93 -9.50
CA SER A 104 12.53 -0.15 -8.58
C SER A 104 12.19 0.41 -7.20
N SER A 105 11.28 -0.26 -6.48
CA SER A 105 10.94 0.07 -5.11
C SER A 105 10.82 -1.21 -4.28
N LYS A 106 11.21 -1.16 -3.01
CA LYS A 106 11.03 -2.27 -2.06
C LYS A 106 10.16 -1.81 -0.90
N THR A 107 9.21 -2.66 -0.53
CA THR A 107 8.37 -2.49 0.66
C THR A 107 8.79 -3.51 1.70
N TYR A 108 9.01 -3.06 2.92
CA TYR A 108 9.36 -3.92 4.05
C TYR A 108 8.23 -3.89 5.08
N MET A 109 7.81 -5.07 5.52
CA MET A 109 6.86 -5.23 6.62
C MET A 109 7.62 -5.77 7.84
N TYR A 110 7.43 -5.12 8.97
CA TYR A 110 7.94 -5.58 10.26
C TYR A 110 6.75 -5.69 11.21
N TYR A 111 6.71 -6.76 12.01
CA TYR A 111 5.82 -6.80 13.16
C TYR A 111 6.61 -6.32 14.37
N SER A 112 6.02 -5.41 15.15
CA SER A 112 6.54 -5.01 16.44
C SER A 112 5.70 -5.67 17.52
N THR A 113 6.34 -6.26 18.52
CA THR A 113 5.66 -6.69 19.75
C THR A 113 5.54 -5.55 20.77
N VAL A 114 6.22 -4.42 20.51
CA VAL A 114 6.07 -3.20 21.29
C VAL A 114 4.77 -2.53 20.87
N ALA A 115 3.87 -2.29 21.83
CA ALA A 115 2.61 -1.58 21.60
C ALA A 115 2.89 -0.23 20.91
N VAL A 116 2.15 0.06 19.84
CA VAL A 116 2.21 1.37 19.20
C VAL A 116 1.65 2.39 20.20
N PRO A 117 2.38 3.48 20.54
CA PRO A 117 1.86 4.51 21.41
C PRO A 117 0.55 5.07 20.85
N SER A 118 -0.47 5.14 21.71
CA SER A 118 -1.79 5.70 21.41
C SER A 118 -1.73 7.20 21.19
#